data_AF-A0A3M9LXE0-F1
#
_entry.id   AF-A0A3M9LXE0-F1
#
_cell.length_a   1.000
_cell.length_b   1.000
_cell.length_c   1.000
_cell.angle_alpha   90.00
_cell.angle_beta   90.00
_cell.angle_gamma   90.00
#
_symmetry.space_group_name_H-M   'P 1'
#
loop_
_entity.id
_entity.type
_entity.pdbx_description
1 polymer ?
#
loop_
_entity_poly.entity_id
_entity_poly.type
_entity_poly.pdbx_seq_one_letter_code
_entity_poly.pdbx_strand_id
1 'polypeptide(L)'
;MGAQSTAPTYGALLVDLKQVRRLGAGRLRRQELPALRRVAVLLDLCDNGDSEPAPIVDVLRQAVDQMGGGVEQDATEYILGLPDGAGLWTLGRRRSKAASLFTVQPETFRKNYETEFLEQVAEHLLGLLHDQHLRVARVEMAERRHPADSRLAVQWVERFEAYYRIWTPVYALAADLEAALATYQEGPSEHLPWDPDSEQEYQPYWQARGYARSALYDYAQFQLELKRFKSVHGGLWLASDAQTEQDIADAVYRIGWHNDLNDEDDSWLRRMLADTRYEEPEQFWNVIQAFPHGIHIHDLWQRMVEKSASLTSDEEKLRSQAWCTSRACHDYTRMVDEDWTRIADWYKPAATPRRNRVDGARLYRKWLAPPCAHDA
;
A
#
# COMPACT_ATOMS: atom_id res chain seq x y z
N MET A 1 -3.80 -22.85 -33.07
CA MET A 1 -5.13 -22.72 -32.43
C MET A 1 -4.95 -22.99 -30.93
N GLY A 2 -4.52 -21.97 -30.17
CA GLY A 2 -4.42 -22.08 -28.72
C GLY A 2 -5.77 -21.74 -28.11
N ALA A 3 -6.34 -22.65 -27.32
CA ALA A 3 -7.59 -22.39 -26.62
C ALA A 3 -7.42 -21.16 -25.73
N GLN A 4 -8.26 -20.15 -25.92
CA GLN A 4 -8.41 -19.06 -24.96
C GLN A 4 -8.78 -19.69 -23.61
N SER A 5 -7.83 -19.71 -22.67
CA SER A 5 -8.02 -20.29 -21.34
C SER A 5 -8.95 -19.37 -20.57
N THR A 6 -10.24 -19.72 -20.54
CA THR A 6 -11.24 -18.98 -19.78
C THR A 6 -11.01 -19.17 -18.29
N ALA A 7 -11.02 -18.06 -17.54
CA ALA A 7 -10.88 -18.07 -16.09
C ALA A 7 -11.90 -19.02 -15.44
N PRO A 8 -11.50 -19.77 -14.39
CA PRO A 8 -12.43 -20.63 -13.66
C PRO A 8 -13.56 -19.82 -13.03
N THR A 9 -14.75 -20.42 -12.94
CA THR A 9 -15.89 -19.76 -12.29
C THR A 9 -15.80 -19.91 -10.77
N TYR A 10 -16.41 -18.97 -10.05
CA TYR A 10 -16.52 -19.00 -8.59
C TYR A 10 -17.04 -20.35 -8.05
N GLY A 11 -18.10 -20.89 -8.66
CA GLY A 11 -18.65 -22.19 -8.28
C GLY A 11 -17.69 -23.35 -8.48
N ALA A 12 -16.85 -23.31 -9.53
CA ALA A 12 -15.85 -24.35 -9.77
C ALA A 12 -14.70 -24.27 -8.75
N LEU A 13 -14.28 -23.07 -8.36
CA LEU A 13 -13.27 -22.87 -7.31
C LEU A 13 -13.76 -23.39 -5.96
N LEU A 14 -15.02 -23.14 -5.60
CA LEU A 14 -15.61 -23.66 -4.37
C LEU A 14 -15.64 -25.20 -4.29
N VAL A 15 -15.83 -25.88 -5.42
CA VAL A 15 -15.78 -27.35 -5.48
C VAL A 15 -14.38 -27.85 -5.11
N ASP A 16 -13.36 -27.27 -5.73
CA ASP A 16 -11.95 -27.63 -5.47
C ASP A 16 -11.54 -27.26 -4.04
N LEU A 17 -11.92 -26.09 -3.55
CA LEU A 17 -11.64 -25.64 -2.18
C LEU A 17 -12.30 -26.54 -1.13
N LYS A 18 -13.53 -27.02 -1.37
CA LYS A 18 -14.17 -28.02 -0.50
C LYS A 18 -13.39 -29.33 -0.44
N GLN A 19 -12.74 -29.71 -1.55
CA GLN A 19 -11.88 -30.89 -1.62
C GLN A 19 -10.56 -30.67 -0.87
N VAL A 20 -9.90 -29.52 -1.07
CA VAL A 20 -8.69 -29.13 -0.31
C VAL A 20 -8.98 -29.09 1.18
N ARG A 21 -10.08 -28.45 1.59
CA ARG A 21 -10.54 -28.46 2.98
C ARG A 21 -10.65 -29.88 3.52
N ARG A 22 -11.30 -30.79 2.80
CA ARG A 22 -11.52 -32.18 3.25
C ARG A 22 -10.20 -32.93 3.47
N LEU A 23 -9.24 -32.76 2.58
CA LEU A 23 -8.01 -33.58 2.55
C LEU A 23 -6.82 -32.92 3.26
N GLY A 24 -6.73 -31.60 3.16
CA GLY A 24 -5.60 -30.77 3.54
C GLY A 24 -4.56 -30.63 2.44
N ALA A 25 -3.85 -29.49 2.47
CA ALA A 25 -2.82 -29.16 1.49
C ALA A 25 -1.71 -30.22 1.36
N GLY A 26 -1.44 -31.00 2.43
CA GLY A 26 -0.45 -32.07 2.39
C GLY A 26 -0.87 -33.34 1.63
N ARG A 27 -2.14 -33.46 1.20
CA ARG A 27 -2.68 -34.68 0.57
C ARG A 27 -3.18 -34.47 -0.87
N LEU A 28 -2.68 -33.44 -1.56
CA LEU A 28 -3.18 -33.05 -2.89
C LEU A 28 -2.55 -33.80 -4.08
N ARG A 29 -1.41 -34.50 -3.90
CA ARG A 29 -0.59 -35.13 -4.95
C ARG A 29 -1.33 -36.09 -5.93
N ARG A 30 -2.53 -36.56 -5.59
CA ARG A 30 -3.34 -37.48 -6.42
C ARG A 30 -4.77 -37.00 -6.62
N GLN A 31 -5.01 -35.70 -6.43
CA GLN A 31 -6.34 -35.12 -6.50
C GLN A 31 -6.47 -34.28 -7.76
N GLU A 32 -7.59 -34.44 -8.45
CA GLU A 32 -7.97 -33.58 -9.55
C GLU A 32 -8.61 -32.32 -8.97
N LEU A 33 -7.90 -31.20 -9.10
CA LEU A 33 -8.34 -29.86 -8.72
C LEU A 33 -8.28 -28.96 -9.97
N PRO A 34 -9.16 -29.20 -10.96
CA PRO A 34 -9.05 -28.58 -12.28
C PRO A 34 -9.20 -27.05 -12.25
N ALA A 35 -9.99 -26.49 -11.34
CA ALA A 35 -10.16 -25.05 -11.22
C ALA A 35 -8.92 -24.40 -10.57
N LEU A 36 -8.44 -24.93 -9.45
CA LEU A 36 -7.22 -24.41 -8.78
C LEU A 36 -5.96 -24.59 -9.63
N ARG A 37 -5.87 -25.70 -10.36
CA ARG A 37 -4.80 -25.93 -11.34
C ARG A 37 -4.85 -24.91 -12.47
N ARG A 38 -6.06 -24.58 -12.96
CA ARG A 38 -6.22 -23.53 -13.96
C ARG A 38 -5.81 -22.17 -13.42
N VAL A 39 -6.10 -21.87 -12.15
CA VAL A 39 -5.58 -20.65 -11.50
C VAL A 39 -4.06 -20.65 -11.54
N ALA A 40 -3.41 -21.72 -11.10
CA ALA A 40 -1.94 -21.82 -11.09
C ALA A 40 -1.32 -21.64 -12.49
N VAL A 41 -1.94 -22.21 -13.54
CA VAL A 41 -1.50 -22.01 -14.93
C VAL A 41 -1.69 -20.57 -15.38
N LEU A 42 -2.84 -19.96 -15.09
CA LEU A 42 -3.11 -18.56 -15.48
C LEU A 42 -2.22 -17.56 -14.72
N LEU A 43 -1.79 -17.91 -13.50
CA LEU A 43 -0.82 -17.15 -12.69
C LEU A 43 0.65 -17.45 -13.06
N ASP A 44 0.90 -18.26 -14.10
CA ASP A 44 2.25 -18.62 -14.58
C ASP A 44 3.11 -19.34 -13.52
N LEU A 45 2.47 -20.04 -12.57
CA LEU A 45 3.16 -20.81 -11.53
C LEU A 45 3.50 -22.24 -11.98
N CYS A 46 2.82 -22.74 -13.03
CA CYS A 46 3.10 -24.05 -13.61
C CYS A 46 2.54 -24.20 -15.03
N ASP A 47 3.11 -25.14 -15.78
CA ASP A 47 2.59 -25.52 -17.11
C ASP A 47 1.35 -26.41 -17.01
N ASN A 48 0.56 -26.47 -18.10
CA ASN A 48 -0.62 -27.34 -18.21
C ASN A 48 -0.34 -28.84 -17.95
N GLY A 49 0.92 -29.26 -18.06
CA GLY A 49 1.36 -30.65 -17.82
C GLY A 49 1.87 -30.94 -16.41
N ASP A 50 2.08 -29.94 -15.56
CA ASP A 50 2.71 -30.12 -14.25
C ASP A 50 1.73 -30.72 -13.23
N SER A 51 1.83 -32.02 -12.94
CA SER A 51 0.96 -32.73 -11.98
C SER A 51 1.27 -32.46 -10.49
N GLU A 52 2.27 -31.63 -10.18
CA GLU A 52 2.68 -31.41 -8.78
C GLU A 52 1.67 -30.54 -7.99
N PRO A 53 1.54 -30.78 -6.67
CA PRO A 53 0.63 -30.02 -5.82
C PRO A 53 1.20 -28.67 -5.35
N ALA A 54 2.52 -28.45 -5.47
CA ALA A 54 3.18 -27.25 -4.95
C ALA A 54 2.60 -25.94 -5.52
N PRO A 55 2.40 -25.79 -6.85
CA PRO A 55 1.79 -24.59 -7.41
C PRO A 55 0.38 -24.30 -6.85
N ILE A 56 -0.41 -25.36 -6.59
CA ILE A 56 -1.75 -25.21 -5.99
C ILE A 56 -1.65 -24.70 -4.54
N VAL A 57 -0.68 -25.19 -3.77
CA VAL A 57 -0.45 -24.73 -2.39
C VAL A 57 -0.01 -23.27 -2.38
N ASP A 58 0.86 -22.87 -3.30
CA ASP A 58 1.34 -21.49 -3.40
C ASP A 58 0.22 -20.53 -3.79
N VAL A 59 -0.65 -20.92 -4.73
CA VAL A 59 -1.87 -20.17 -5.07
C VAL A 59 -2.78 -19.98 -3.86
N LEU A 60 -2.98 -21.02 -3.06
CA LEU A 60 -3.82 -20.94 -1.86
C LEU A 60 -3.20 -20.04 -0.79
N ARG A 61 -1.87 -20.05 -0.61
CA ARG A 61 -1.18 -19.12 0.28
C ARG A 61 -1.37 -17.69 -0.17
N GLN A 62 -1.12 -17.39 -1.45
CA GLN A 62 -1.32 -16.05 -2.00
C GLN A 62 -2.76 -15.55 -1.81
N ALA A 63 -3.77 -16.42 -2.00
CA ALA A 63 -5.16 -16.04 -1.80
C ALA A 63 -5.52 -15.80 -0.33
N VAL A 64 -4.96 -16.57 0.59
CA VAL A 64 -5.20 -16.41 2.03
C VAL A 64 -4.46 -15.18 2.59
N ASP A 65 -3.28 -14.87 2.07
CA ASP A 65 -2.55 -13.63 2.41
C ASP A 65 -3.34 -12.36 2.04
N GLN A 66 -4.23 -12.41 1.04
CA GLN A 66 -5.09 -11.28 0.67
C GLN A 66 -6.23 -11.01 1.67
N MET A 67 -6.49 -11.90 2.63
CA MET A 67 -7.53 -11.69 3.66
C MET A 67 -7.16 -10.59 4.67
N GLY A 68 -5.94 -10.04 4.61
CA GLY A 68 -5.55 -8.85 5.37
C GLY A 68 -5.04 -9.11 6.79
N GLY A 69 -4.71 -10.36 7.12
CA GLY A 69 -4.16 -10.77 8.41
C GLY A 69 -5.19 -11.02 9.51
N GLY A 70 -4.70 -11.38 10.69
CA GLY A 70 -5.52 -11.58 11.89
C GLY A 70 -6.16 -12.96 11.99
N VAL A 71 -7.14 -13.09 12.90
CA VAL A 71 -7.72 -14.39 13.28
C VAL A 71 -8.44 -15.11 12.15
N GLU A 72 -8.98 -14.37 11.16
CA GLU A 72 -9.65 -14.91 9.98
C GLU A 72 -8.67 -15.56 9.01
N GLN A 73 -7.55 -14.90 8.74
CA GLN A 73 -6.46 -15.47 7.93
C GLN A 73 -5.92 -16.74 8.60
N ASP A 74 -5.50 -16.64 9.86
CA ASP A 74 -4.93 -17.77 10.61
C ASP A 74 -5.88 -18.99 10.61
N ALA A 75 -7.17 -18.76 10.88
CA ALA A 75 -8.15 -19.82 10.89
C ALA A 75 -8.32 -20.46 9.51
N THR A 76 -8.30 -19.66 8.44
CA THR A 76 -8.40 -20.14 7.06
C THR A 76 -7.18 -20.98 6.68
N GLU A 77 -5.98 -20.54 7.05
CA GLU A 77 -4.74 -21.32 6.88
C GLU A 77 -4.84 -22.68 7.56
N TYR A 78 -5.31 -22.72 8.82
CA TYR A 78 -5.50 -23.97 9.54
C TYR A 78 -6.55 -24.86 8.88
N ILE A 79 -7.70 -24.33 8.42
CA ILE A 79 -8.73 -25.11 7.72
C ILE A 79 -8.18 -25.74 6.45
N LEU A 80 -7.36 -25.02 5.68
CA LEU A 80 -6.78 -25.51 4.42
C LEU A 80 -5.53 -26.38 4.66
N GLY A 81 -4.94 -26.30 5.85
CA GLY A 81 -3.75 -27.06 6.23
C GLY A 81 -2.47 -26.49 5.62
N LEU A 82 -2.41 -25.17 5.44
CA LEU A 82 -1.26 -24.44 4.89
C LEU A 82 -0.08 -24.26 5.86
N PRO A 83 -0.28 -24.14 7.19
CA PRO A 83 0.83 -24.00 8.13
C PRO A 83 1.74 -25.22 8.12
N ASP A 84 3.03 -25.00 8.37
CA ASP A 84 4.02 -26.06 8.39
C ASP A 84 3.66 -27.14 9.42
N GLY A 85 3.72 -28.40 8.98
CA GLY A 85 3.32 -29.55 9.79
C GLY A 85 1.81 -29.77 9.95
N ALA A 86 0.95 -28.83 9.53
CA ALA A 86 -0.52 -28.97 9.58
C ALA A 86 -1.11 -29.68 8.35
N GLY A 87 -0.37 -29.79 7.25
CA GLY A 87 -0.87 -30.33 5.97
C GLY A 87 -1.41 -31.76 6.01
N LEU A 88 -0.98 -32.59 6.97
CA LEU A 88 -1.45 -33.96 7.14
C LEU A 88 -2.46 -34.13 8.29
N TRP A 89 -2.82 -33.05 9.01
CA TRP A 89 -3.77 -33.12 10.11
C TRP A 89 -5.17 -33.48 9.62
N THR A 90 -5.90 -34.22 10.44
CA THR A 90 -7.31 -34.53 10.15
C THR A 90 -8.15 -33.25 10.12
N LEU A 91 -9.23 -33.25 9.34
CA LEU A 91 -10.17 -32.11 9.28
C LEU A 91 -10.67 -31.72 10.68
N GLY A 92 -10.96 -32.71 11.53
CA GLY A 92 -11.39 -32.44 12.91
C GLY A 92 -10.35 -31.66 13.73
N ARG A 93 -9.07 -32.02 13.62
CA ARG A 93 -7.99 -31.30 14.33
C ARG A 93 -7.78 -29.89 13.79
N ARG A 94 -7.79 -29.73 12.46
CA ARG A 94 -7.68 -28.42 11.80
C ARG A 94 -8.82 -27.49 12.16
N ARG A 95 -10.06 -28.00 12.12
CA ARG A 95 -11.25 -27.27 12.55
C ARG A 95 -11.22 -26.90 14.02
N SER A 96 -10.79 -27.80 14.89
CA SER A 96 -10.68 -27.51 16.33
C SER A 96 -9.68 -26.38 16.60
N LYS A 97 -8.55 -26.39 15.90
CA LYS A 97 -7.55 -25.31 16.00
C LYS A 97 -8.09 -23.98 15.45
N ALA A 98 -8.72 -23.99 14.28
CA ALA A 98 -9.34 -22.78 13.71
C ALA A 98 -10.45 -22.21 14.62
N ALA A 99 -11.32 -23.06 15.16
CA ALA A 99 -12.38 -22.65 16.09
C ALA A 99 -11.83 -22.03 17.39
N SER A 100 -10.68 -22.53 17.88
CA SER A 100 -10.04 -21.99 19.08
C SER A 100 -9.58 -20.53 18.92
N LEU A 101 -9.28 -20.07 17.70
CA LEU A 101 -8.89 -18.69 17.43
C LEU A 101 -10.07 -17.72 17.62
N PHE A 102 -11.30 -18.18 17.40
CA PHE A 102 -12.52 -17.43 17.61
C PHE A 102 -13.17 -17.69 18.97
N THR A 103 -12.56 -18.51 19.83
CA THR A 103 -13.14 -18.93 21.12
C THR A 103 -14.54 -19.56 20.96
N VAL A 104 -14.79 -20.26 19.84
CA VAL A 104 -16.06 -20.94 19.55
C VAL A 104 -15.89 -22.46 19.53
N GLN A 105 -17.00 -23.17 19.65
CA GLN A 105 -17.00 -24.62 19.50
C GLN A 105 -16.79 -25.03 18.03
N PRO A 106 -16.12 -26.17 17.75
CA PRO A 106 -15.85 -26.62 16.38
C PRO A 106 -17.11 -26.76 15.52
N GLU A 107 -18.25 -27.13 16.13
CA GLU A 107 -19.52 -27.26 15.41
C GLU A 107 -20.16 -25.92 15.05
N THR A 108 -20.00 -24.90 15.91
CA THR A 108 -20.40 -23.51 15.61
C THR A 108 -19.54 -22.96 14.48
N PHE A 109 -18.24 -23.22 14.55
CA PHE A 109 -17.28 -22.83 13.52
C PHE A 109 -17.65 -23.39 12.14
N ARG A 110 -17.96 -24.69 12.09
CA ARG A 110 -18.40 -25.39 10.87
C ARG A 110 -19.63 -24.77 10.22
N LYS A 111 -20.59 -24.29 11.02
CA LYS A 111 -21.88 -23.78 10.54
C LYS A 111 -21.79 -22.35 10.04
N ASN A 112 -21.02 -21.51 10.73
CA ASN A 112 -21.10 -20.06 10.53
C ASN A 112 -19.90 -19.50 9.76
N TYR A 113 -18.70 -20.06 9.91
CA TYR A 113 -17.46 -19.44 9.40
C TYR A 113 -16.82 -20.25 8.27
N GLU A 114 -16.86 -21.58 8.37
CA GLU A 114 -16.13 -22.45 7.44
C GLU A 114 -16.55 -22.28 5.98
N THR A 115 -17.84 -22.05 5.71
CA THR A 115 -18.31 -21.78 4.34
C THR A 115 -17.87 -20.39 3.88
N GLU A 116 -18.06 -19.37 4.71
CA GLU A 116 -17.72 -17.98 4.41
C GLU A 116 -16.23 -17.82 4.09
N PHE A 117 -15.34 -18.48 4.83
CA PHE A 117 -13.90 -18.43 4.55
C PHE A 117 -13.54 -19.07 3.20
N LEU A 118 -14.21 -20.17 2.80
CA LEU A 118 -13.98 -20.73 1.47
C LEU A 118 -14.51 -19.82 0.36
N GLU A 119 -15.60 -19.11 0.63
CA GLU A 119 -16.19 -18.12 -0.28
C GLU A 119 -15.25 -16.93 -0.48
N GLN A 120 -14.70 -16.38 0.60
CA GLN A 120 -13.69 -15.31 0.54
C GLN A 120 -12.42 -15.76 -0.19
N VAL A 121 -11.90 -16.96 0.09
CA VAL A 121 -10.74 -17.50 -0.65
C VAL A 121 -11.02 -17.62 -2.14
N ALA A 122 -12.23 -18.04 -2.54
CA ALA A 122 -12.60 -18.10 -3.95
C ALA A 122 -12.64 -16.71 -4.61
N GLU A 123 -13.09 -15.67 -3.88
CA GLU A 123 -13.06 -14.28 -4.36
C GLU A 123 -11.63 -13.77 -4.52
N HIS A 124 -10.76 -13.99 -3.53
CA HIS A 124 -9.34 -13.62 -3.60
C HIS A 124 -8.61 -14.32 -4.76
N LEU A 125 -8.92 -15.60 -5.03
CA LEU A 125 -8.39 -16.31 -6.20
C LEU A 125 -8.80 -15.66 -7.53
N LEU A 126 -10.04 -15.18 -7.64
CA LEU A 126 -10.50 -14.45 -8.81
C LEU A 126 -9.86 -13.06 -8.90
N GLY A 127 -9.62 -12.40 -7.76
CA GLY A 127 -8.87 -11.14 -7.66
C GLY A 127 -7.44 -11.30 -8.19
N LEU A 128 -6.72 -12.34 -7.76
CA LEU A 128 -5.39 -12.67 -8.27
C LEU A 128 -5.37 -12.86 -9.79
N LEU A 129 -6.36 -13.59 -10.33
CA LEU A 129 -6.47 -13.80 -11.78
C LEU A 129 -6.78 -12.51 -12.53
N HIS A 130 -7.63 -11.67 -11.96
CA HIS A 130 -7.94 -10.38 -12.52
C HIS A 130 -6.66 -9.53 -12.62
N ASP A 131 -5.91 -9.42 -11.54
CA ASP A 131 -4.64 -8.68 -11.51
C ASP A 131 -3.62 -9.23 -12.51
N GLN A 132 -3.51 -10.55 -12.64
CA GLN A 132 -2.59 -11.16 -13.62
C GLN A 132 -3.03 -10.90 -15.06
N HIS A 133 -4.33 -10.95 -15.35
CA HIS A 133 -4.83 -10.55 -16.66
C HIS A 133 -4.50 -9.09 -16.98
N LEU A 134 -4.55 -8.19 -16.00
CA LEU A 134 -4.11 -6.80 -16.18
C LEU A 134 -2.62 -6.71 -16.52
N ARG A 135 -1.77 -7.50 -15.86
CA ARG A 135 -0.33 -7.55 -16.17
C ARG A 135 -0.05 -8.06 -17.58
N VAL A 136 -0.69 -9.14 -18.00
CA VAL A 136 -0.49 -9.70 -19.35
C VAL A 136 -1.00 -8.72 -20.40
N ALA A 137 -2.20 -8.15 -20.21
CA ALA A 137 -2.72 -7.11 -21.09
C ALA A 137 -1.77 -5.91 -21.17
N ARG A 138 -1.14 -5.52 -20.06
CA ARG A 138 -0.12 -4.47 -20.02
C ARG A 138 1.12 -4.81 -20.84
N VAL A 139 1.68 -6.02 -20.73
CA VAL A 139 2.85 -6.45 -21.53
C VAL A 139 2.51 -6.45 -23.02
N GLU A 140 1.36 -7.02 -23.39
CA GLU A 140 0.90 -7.04 -24.78
C GLU A 140 0.63 -5.63 -25.35
N MET A 141 0.24 -4.68 -24.49
CA MET A 141 0.01 -3.27 -24.87
C MET A 141 1.28 -2.41 -24.88
N ALA A 142 2.29 -2.72 -24.05
CA ALA A 142 3.61 -2.10 -24.17
C ALA A 142 4.25 -2.43 -25.53
N GLU A 143 4.00 -3.64 -26.05
CA GLU A 143 4.38 -4.06 -27.39
C GLU A 143 3.51 -3.44 -28.50
N ARG A 144 2.23 -3.15 -28.20
CA ARG A 144 1.26 -2.56 -29.14
C ARG A 144 0.80 -1.19 -28.67
N ARG A 145 1.53 -0.13 -29.03
CA ARG A 145 1.16 1.27 -28.73
C ARG A 145 -0.30 1.60 -29.07
N HIS A 146 -1.17 1.63 -28.05
CA HIS A 146 -2.24 2.61 -27.75
C HIS A 146 -3.33 1.95 -26.86
N PRO A 147 -3.44 2.30 -25.57
CA PRO A 147 -4.53 1.83 -24.71
C PRO A 147 -5.75 2.75 -24.83
N ALA A 148 -6.39 2.72 -26.00
CA ALA A 148 -7.68 3.38 -26.23
C ALA A 148 -8.88 2.47 -25.89
N ASP A 149 -8.65 1.24 -25.43
CA ASP A 149 -9.71 0.33 -25.02
C ASP A 149 -10.23 0.68 -23.61
N SER A 150 -11.44 1.25 -23.62
CA SER A 150 -12.15 1.93 -22.53
C SER A 150 -12.29 1.19 -21.19
N ARG A 151 -12.03 -0.12 -21.09
CA ARG A 151 -12.17 -0.87 -19.82
C ARG A 151 -10.92 -0.84 -18.96
N LEU A 152 -9.74 -0.82 -19.58
CA LEU A 152 -8.47 -0.73 -18.87
C LEU A 152 -8.22 0.70 -18.38
N ALA A 153 -8.62 1.69 -19.18
CA ALA A 153 -8.62 3.10 -18.81
C ALA A 153 -9.30 3.36 -17.44
N VAL A 154 -10.46 2.77 -17.17
CA VAL A 154 -11.13 2.95 -15.87
C VAL A 154 -10.31 2.36 -14.71
N GLN A 155 -9.68 1.20 -14.92
CA GLN A 155 -8.90 0.50 -13.90
C GLN A 155 -7.56 1.16 -13.58
N TRP A 156 -6.98 1.86 -14.57
CA TRP A 156 -5.79 2.70 -14.36
C TRP A 156 -6.13 3.95 -13.54
N VAL A 157 -7.29 4.59 -13.77
CA VAL A 157 -7.73 5.72 -12.94
C VAL A 157 -7.93 5.28 -11.49
N GLU A 158 -8.65 4.17 -11.25
CA GLU A 158 -8.83 3.62 -9.90
C GLU A 158 -7.49 3.30 -9.23
N ARG A 159 -6.52 2.77 -9.98
CA ARG A 159 -5.19 2.47 -9.46
C ARG A 159 -4.42 3.73 -9.08
N PHE A 160 -4.48 4.78 -9.90
CA PHE A 160 -3.83 6.06 -9.60
C PHE A 160 -4.53 6.81 -8.47
N GLU A 161 -5.86 6.68 -8.32
CA GLU A 161 -6.54 7.18 -7.12
C GLU A 161 -5.97 6.53 -5.85
N ALA A 162 -5.73 5.22 -5.86
CA ALA A 162 -5.08 4.53 -4.75
C ALA A 162 -3.63 5.01 -4.54
N TYR A 163 -2.87 5.28 -5.60
CA TYR A 163 -1.54 5.88 -5.46
C TYR A 163 -1.59 7.28 -4.87
N TYR A 164 -2.55 8.11 -5.30
CA TYR A 164 -2.68 9.47 -4.79
C TYR A 164 -3.11 9.53 -3.32
N ARG A 165 -3.82 8.50 -2.83
CA ARG A 165 -4.07 8.31 -1.40
C ARG A 165 -2.79 8.06 -0.60
N ILE A 166 -1.82 7.35 -1.15
CA ILE A 166 -0.49 7.17 -0.55
C ILE A 166 0.38 8.41 -0.76
N TRP A 167 0.30 9.04 -1.93
CA TRP A 167 1.06 10.21 -2.32
C TRP A 167 0.85 11.38 -1.37
N THR A 168 -0.39 11.63 -0.98
CA THR A 168 -0.74 12.78 -0.12
C THR A 168 0.01 12.77 1.22
N PRO A 169 -0.07 11.70 2.04
CA PRO A 169 0.69 11.62 3.27
C PRO A 169 2.20 11.49 3.03
N VAL A 170 2.66 10.86 1.95
CA VAL A 170 4.11 10.80 1.64
C VAL A 170 4.68 12.18 1.30
N TYR A 171 3.95 12.99 0.56
CA TYR A 171 4.31 14.37 0.27
C TYR A 171 4.33 15.22 1.55
N ALA A 172 3.28 15.13 2.36
CA ALA A 172 3.18 15.86 3.63
C ALA A 172 4.32 15.48 4.59
N LEU A 173 4.63 14.18 4.71
CA LEU A 173 5.76 13.67 5.47
C LEU A 173 7.08 14.31 5.05
N ALA A 174 7.37 14.38 3.74
CA ALA A 174 8.59 15.01 3.24
C ALA A 174 8.63 16.50 3.59
N ALA A 175 7.52 17.21 3.35
CA ALA A 175 7.40 18.63 3.59
C ALA A 175 7.59 18.98 5.08
N ASP A 176 6.96 18.23 5.99
CA ASP A 176 7.07 18.45 7.43
C ASP A 176 8.44 18.04 7.98
N LEU A 177 9.07 16.98 7.45
CA LEU A 177 10.46 16.65 7.80
C LEU A 177 11.40 17.79 7.38
N GLU A 178 11.27 18.30 6.16
CA GLU A 178 12.12 19.39 5.66
C GLU A 178 11.87 20.70 6.41
N ALA A 179 10.62 21.02 6.72
CA ALA A 179 10.26 22.16 7.55
C ALA A 179 10.88 22.03 8.94
N ALA A 180 10.79 20.87 9.59
CA ALA A 180 11.43 20.64 10.88
C ALA A 180 12.95 20.83 10.82
N LEU A 181 13.60 20.21 9.83
CA LEU A 181 15.06 20.27 9.65
C LEU A 181 15.55 21.70 9.36
N ALA A 182 14.82 22.47 8.56
CA ALA A 182 15.12 23.87 8.30
C ALA A 182 14.91 24.75 9.54
N THR A 183 13.77 24.59 10.22
CA THR A 183 13.44 25.41 11.41
C THR A 183 14.39 25.15 12.59
N TYR A 184 14.93 23.94 12.74
CA TYR A 184 15.99 23.68 13.73
C TYR A 184 17.28 24.49 13.50
N GLN A 185 17.50 25.00 12.29
CA GLN A 185 18.68 25.82 11.95
C GLN A 185 18.44 27.32 12.16
N GLU A 186 17.19 27.73 12.41
CA GLU A 186 16.83 29.12 12.65
C GLU A 186 17.23 29.59 14.04
N GLY A 187 17.60 30.86 14.15
CA GLY A 187 17.83 31.52 15.44
C GLY A 187 16.52 32.05 16.05
N PRO A 188 16.43 32.18 17.39
CA PRO A 188 15.28 32.80 18.04
C PRO A 188 15.13 34.26 17.60
N SER A 189 13.88 34.75 17.59
CA SER A 189 13.53 36.12 17.20
C SER A 189 12.57 36.75 18.22
N GLU A 190 12.66 38.07 18.38
CA GLU A 190 11.84 38.83 19.34
C GLU A 190 10.36 38.88 18.94
N HIS A 191 10.05 38.65 17.67
CA HIS A 191 8.70 38.60 17.11
C HIS A 191 8.52 37.37 16.21
N LEU A 192 7.26 37.03 15.92
CA LEU A 192 6.90 35.95 15.00
C LEU A 192 7.39 36.25 13.57
N PRO A 193 7.88 35.26 12.80
CA PRO A 193 8.38 35.48 11.44
C PRO A 193 7.32 36.01 10.46
N TRP A 194 6.05 35.66 10.68
CA TRP A 194 4.91 36.07 9.86
C TRP A 194 4.13 37.26 10.42
N ASP A 195 4.50 37.75 11.61
CA ASP A 195 3.87 38.90 12.26
C ASP A 195 4.95 39.75 12.98
N PRO A 196 5.52 40.75 12.28
CA PRO A 196 6.55 41.62 12.83
C PRO A 196 6.10 42.46 14.02
N ASP A 197 4.79 42.65 14.20
CA ASP A 197 4.22 43.46 15.28
C ASP A 197 3.84 42.61 16.50
N SER A 198 4.07 41.30 16.46
CA SER A 198 3.76 40.39 17.55
C SER A 198 4.68 40.59 18.75
N GLU A 199 4.09 40.75 19.94
CA GLU A 199 4.81 40.75 21.23
C GLU A 199 5.27 39.34 21.65
N GLN A 200 4.91 38.31 20.89
CA GLN A 200 5.30 36.92 21.17
C GLN A 200 6.67 36.60 20.56
N GLU A 201 7.61 36.19 21.41
CA GLU A 201 8.90 35.67 20.99
C GLU A 201 8.76 34.40 20.14
N TYR A 202 9.50 34.35 19.04
CA TYR A 202 9.61 33.16 18.21
C TYR A 202 10.69 32.23 18.73
N GLN A 203 10.28 31.01 19.05
CA GLN A 203 11.13 29.93 19.55
C GLN A 203 11.16 28.79 18.51
N PRO A 204 12.12 28.80 17.57
CA PRO A 204 12.19 27.84 16.46
C PRO A 204 12.17 26.39 16.93
N TYR A 205 12.78 26.10 18.07
CA TYR A 205 12.81 24.75 18.65
C TYR A 205 11.41 24.14 18.82
N TRP A 206 10.45 24.88 19.37
CA TRP A 206 9.10 24.37 19.59
C TRP A 206 8.33 24.21 18.28
N GLN A 207 8.56 25.12 17.33
CA GLN A 207 7.98 25.05 15.99
C GLN A 207 8.51 23.83 15.22
N ALA A 208 9.82 23.60 15.24
CA ALA A 208 10.47 22.46 14.61
C ALA A 208 9.97 21.12 15.17
N ARG A 209 9.81 21.03 16.50
CA ARG A 209 9.17 19.85 17.14
C ARG A 209 7.72 19.66 16.70
N GLY A 210 7.00 20.75 16.44
CA GLY A 210 5.64 20.74 15.90
C GLY A 210 5.58 20.12 14.50
N TYR A 211 6.49 20.52 13.60
CA TYR A 211 6.63 19.90 12.27
C TYR A 211 7.06 18.44 12.37
N ALA A 212 8.06 18.13 13.20
CA ALA A 212 8.49 16.74 13.41
C ALA A 212 7.36 15.85 13.94
N ARG A 213 6.48 16.40 14.79
CA ARG A 213 5.28 15.70 15.25
C ARG A 213 4.31 15.47 14.10
N SER A 214 3.98 16.49 13.31
CA SER A 214 3.06 16.35 12.17
C SER A 214 3.57 15.33 11.14
N ALA A 215 4.88 15.32 10.86
CA ALA A 215 5.53 14.28 10.06
C ALA A 215 5.29 12.85 10.59
N LEU A 216 5.29 12.62 11.90
CA LEU A 216 4.98 11.28 12.46
C LEU A 216 3.55 10.84 12.14
N TYR A 217 2.61 11.78 12.10
CA TYR A 217 1.21 11.49 11.74
C TYR A 217 1.10 11.16 10.26
N ASP A 218 1.75 11.94 9.41
CA ASP A 218 1.78 11.68 7.97
C ASP A 218 2.45 10.34 7.66
N TYR A 219 3.51 9.97 8.40
CA TYR A 219 4.10 8.64 8.32
C TYR A 219 3.10 7.54 8.71
N ALA A 220 2.33 7.72 9.79
CA ALA A 220 1.30 6.76 10.19
C ALA A 220 0.17 6.67 9.15
N GLN A 221 -0.23 7.78 8.53
CA GLN A 221 -1.20 7.80 7.43
C GLN A 221 -0.66 7.07 6.20
N PHE A 222 0.59 7.33 5.81
CA PHE A 222 1.26 6.61 4.72
C PHE A 222 1.21 5.10 4.94
N GLN A 223 1.56 4.66 6.15
CA GLN A 223 1.53 3.25 6.53
C GLN A 223 0.11 2.65 6.45
N LEU A 224 -0.90 3.42 6.87
CA LEU A 224 -2.31 2.99 6.80
C LEU A 224 -2.79 2.87 5.35
N GLU A 225 -2.51 3.85 4.50
CA GLU A 225 -2.88 3.84 3.09
C GLU A 225 -2.12 2.78 2.30
N LEU A 226 -0.85 2.54 2.62
CA LEU A 226 -0.08 1.44 2.03
C LEU A 226 -0.70 0.08 2.40
N LYS A 227 -1.18 -0.09 3.64
CA LYS A 227 -1.89 -1.31 4.05
C LYS A 227 -3.21 -1.45 3.29
N ARG A 228 -3.99 -0.39 3.14
CA ARG A 228 -5.24 -0.37 2.36
C ARG A 228 -4.98 -0.74 0.90
N PHE A 229 -3.94 -0.16 0.30
CA PHE A 229 -3.49 -0.51 -1.04
C PHE A 229 -3.14 -2.00 -1.15
N LYS A 230 -2.32 -2.54 -0.23
CA LYS A 230 -1.98 -3.97 -0.22
C LYS A 230 -3.20 -4.87 -0.08
N SER A 231 -4.17 -4.50 0.75
CA SER A 231 -5.40 -5.27 0.96
C SER A 231 -6.30 -5.28 -0.27
N VAL A 232 -6.45 -4.15 -0.96
CA VAL A 232 -7.34 -4.04 -2.14
C VAL A 232 -6.66 -4.57 -3.41
N HIS A 233 -5.34 -4.42 -3.52
CA HIS A 233 -4.59 -4.60 -4.76
C HIS A 233 -3.44 -5.61 -4.69
N GLY A 234 -3.31 -6.35 -3.58
CA GLY A 234 -2.27 -7.36 -3.38
C GLY A 234 -0.84 -6.81 -3.34
N GLY A 235 -0.65 -5.49 -3.24
CA GLY A 235 0.66 -4.84 -3.31
C GLY A 235 1.24 -4.75 -4.71
N LEU A 236 0.42 -5.01 -5.74
CA LEU A 236 0.84 -4.91 -7.12
C LEU A 236 0.83 -3.46 -7.61
N TRP A 237 2.03 -2.92 -7.82
CA TRP A 237 2.24 -1.66 -8.52
C TRP A 237 2.09 -1.86 -10.02
N LEU A 238 1.16 -1.12 -10.63
CA LEU A 238 0.97 -0.91 -12.05
C LEU A 238 1.47 0.47 -12.46
N ALA A 239 2.51 0.54 -13.29
CA ALA A 239 3.06 1.78 -13.84
C ALA A 239 3.29 1.65 -15.35
N SER A 240 3.67 2.72 -16.05
CA SER A 240 3.81 2.66 -17.51
C SER A 240 4.85 1.64 -18.02
N ASP A 241 5.84 1.28 -17.21
CA ASP A 241 6.84 0.25 -17.50
C ASP A 241 7.33 -0.47 -16.23
N ALA A 242 7.91 -1.67 -16.39
CA ALA A 242 8.26 -2.55 -15.27
C ALA A 242 9.39 -1.99 -14.39
N GLN A 243 10.26 -1.14 -14.93
CA GLN A 243 11.28 -0.47 -14.14
C GLN A 243 10.64 0.57 -13.22
N THR A 244 9.70 1.38 -13.74
CA THR A 244 8.95 2.35 -12.91
C THR A 244 8.18 1.65 -11.78
N GLU A 245 7.61 0.46 -12.01
CA GLU A 245 6.96 -0.31 -10.95
C GLU A 245 7.92 -0.72 -9.84
N GLN A 246 9.08 -1.26 -10.22
CA GLN A 246 10.11 -1.66 -9.27
C GLN A 246 10.62 -0.44 -8.50
N ASP A 247 10.89 0.67 -9.20
CA ASP A 247 11.40 1.88 -8.59
C ASP A 247 10.39 2.46 -7.58
N ILE A 248 9.09 2.46 -7.91
CA ILE A 248 8.02 2.87 -7.00
C ILE A 248 7.99 1.95 -5.76
N ALA A 249 8.02 0.63 -5.97
CA ALA A 249 8.02 -0.34 -4.87
C ALA A 249 9.24 -0.14 -3.96
N ASP A 250 10.43 0.08 -4.54
CA ASP A 250 11.67 0.32 -3.83
C ASP A 250 11.64 1.64 -3.06
N ALA A 251 11.07 2.71 -3.63
CA ALA A 251 10.92 3.99 -2.93
C ALA A 251 10.00 3.86 -1.72
N VAL A 252 8.85 3.19 -1.86
CA VAL A 252 7.94 2.90 -0.73
C VAL A 252 8.64 2.08 0.35
N TYR A 253 9.42 1.08 -0.04
CA TYR A 253 10.21 0.30 0.91
C TYR A 253 11.27 1.16 1.64
N ARG A 254 11.95 2.05 0.93
CA ARG A 254 12.93 2.98 1.52
C ARG A 254 12.32 3.96 2.53
N ILE A 255 11.07 4.41 2.34
CA ILE A 255 10.38 5.27 3.30
C ILE A 255 10.24 4.58 4.66
N GLY A 256 9.86 3.30 4.67
CA GLY A 256 9.77 2.49 5.90
C GLY A 256 11.13 2.07 6.46
N TRP A 257 12.13 1.80 5.60
CA TRP A 257 13.47 1.42 6.05
C TRP A 257 14.15 2.56 6.82
N HIS A 258 14.17 3.76 6.24
CA HIS A 258 15.09 4.82 6.68
C HIS A 258 14.71 5.52 7.99
N ASN A 259 13.87 4.94 8.84
CA ASN A 259 13.53 5.50 10.14
C ASN A 259 13.91 4.55 11.30
N ASP A 260 13.87 5.08 12.53
CA ASP A 260 14.25 4.37 13.76
C ASP A 260 13.14 3.45 14.30
N LEU A 261 12.03 3.29 13.59
CA LEU A 261 10.88 2.50 14.02
C LEU A 261 10.98 1.06 13.48
N ASN A 262 10.46 0.11 14.25
CA ASN A 262 10.39 -1.29 13.84
C ASN A 262 8.98 -1.67 13.36
N ASP A 263 8.82 -2.91 12.89
CA ASP A 263 7.53 -3.41 12.39
C ASP A 263 6.41 -3.41 13.46
N GLU A 264 6.75 -3.57 14.75
CA GLU A 264 5.79 -3.50 15.85
C GLU A 264 5.30 -2.06 16.03
N ASP A 265 6.21 -1.08 16.03
CA ASP A 265 5.90 0.34 16.13
C ASP A 265 5.01 0.78 14.95
N ASP A 266 5.39 0.40 13.72
CA ASP A 266 4.63 0.65 12.50
C ASP A 266 3.21 0.06 12.58
N SER A 267 3.09 -1.19 13.05
CA SER A 267 1.82 -1.87 13.21
C SER A 267 0.94 -1.19 14.26
N TRP A 268 1.55 -0.77 15.36
CA TRP A 268 0.87 -0.07 16.43
C TRP A 268 0.35 1.30 15.97
N LEU A 269 1.18 2.11 15.29
CA LEU A 269 0.79 3.42 14.73
C LEU A 269 -0.40 3.29 13.78
N ARG A 270 -0.35 2.35 12.83
CA ARG A 270 -1.45 2.09 11.89
C ARG A 270 -2.76 1.75 12.61
N ARG A 271 -2.68 0.87 13.61
CA ARG A 271 -3.87 0.43 14.37
C ARG A 271 -4.48 1.58 15.15
N MET A 272 -3.65 2.33 15.87
CA MET A 272 -4.10 3.47 16.67
C MET A 272 -4.69 4.57 15.80
N LEU A 273 -4.09 4.86 14.64
CA LEU A 273 -4.66 5.83 13.70
C LEU A 273 -6.01 5.35 13.14
N ALA A 274 -6.12 4.09 12.72
CA ALA A 274 -7.37 3.53 12.20
C ALA A 274 -8.51 3.54 13.23
N ASP A 275 -8.20 3.42 14.52
CA ASP A 275 -9.17 3.49 15.61
C ASP A 275 -9.57 4.93 15.99
N THR A 276 -8.82 5.94 15.51
CA THR A 276 -9.14 7.35 15.80
C THR A 276 -10.31 7.84 14.96
N ARG A 277 -11.09 8.75 15.56
CA ARG A 277 -12.26 9.31 14.89
C ARG A 277 -11.83 10.11 13.66
N TYR A 278 -12.24 9.63 12.48
CA TYR A 278 -11.93 10.22 11.16
C TYR A 278 -10.43 10.33 10.86
N GLU A 279 -9.58 9.55 11.53
CA GLU A 279 -8.12 9.58 11.29
C GLU A 279 -7.52 10.98 11.53
N GLU A 280 -8.14 11.80 12.40
CA GLU A 280 -7.76 13.19 12.65
C GLU A 280 -6.49 13.32 13.53
N PRO A 281 -5.61 14.29 13.24
CA PRO A 281 -4.31 14.40 13.90
C PRO A 281 -4.41 14.71 15.39
N GLU A 282 -5.38 15.53 15.82
CA GLU A 282 -5.57 15.85 17.25
C GLU A 282 -5.90 14.58 18.06
N GLN A 283 -6.81 13.75 17.55
CA GLN A 283 -7.21 12.52 18.22
C GLN A 283 -6.09 11.50 18.23
N PHE A 284 -5.35 11.40 17.13
CA PHE A 284 -4.15 10.58 17.07
C PHE A 284 -3.13 10.99 18.15
N TRP A 285 -2.91 12.29 18.36
CA TRP A 285 -2.01 12.77 19.41
C TRP A 285 -2.47 12.46 20.82
N ASN A 286 -3.77 12.55 21.09
CA ASN A 286 -4.31 12.12 22.38
C ASN A 286 -4.01 10.64 22.65
N VAL A 287 -4.07 9.79 21.62
CA VAL A 287 -3.71 8.36 21.73
C VAL A 287 -2.20 8.18 21.95
N ILE A 288 -1.35 8.85 21.17
CA ILE A 288 0.11 8.79 21.36
C ILE A 288 0.51 9.14 22.80
N GLN A 289 -0.09 10.18 23.38
CA GLN A 289 0.21 10.63 24.73
C GLN A 289 -0.40 9.74 25.82
N ALA A 290 -1.49 9.02 25.54
CA ALA A 290 -2.16 8.17 26.50
C ALA A 290 -1.41 6.85 26.77
N PHE A 291 -0.59 6.38 25.84
CA PHE A 291 0.09 5.08 25.93
C PHE A 291 1.61 5.22 26.07
N PRO A 292 2.25 4.47 26.99
CA PRO A 292 3.71 4.49 27.16
C PRO A 292 4.48 4.15 25.88
N HIS A 293 3.95 3.22 25.06
CA HIS A 293 4.54 2.84 23.78
C HIS A 293 4.45 3.97 22.75
N GLY A 294 3.33 4.72 22.73
CA GLY A 294 3.17 5.91 21.87
C GLY A 294 4.16 7.00 22.23
N ILE A 295 4.34 7.28 23.52
CA ILE A 295 5.36 8.24 24.01
C ILE A 295 6.77 7.80 23.57
N HIS A 296 7.08 6.51 23.69
CA HIS A 296 8.36 5.97 23.27
C HIS A 296 8.64 6.18 21.77
N ILE A 297 7.67 5.85 20.91
CA ILE A 297 7.75 6.07 19.46
C ILE A 297 7.95 7.55 19.14
N HIS A 298 7.15 8.42 19.77
CA HIS A 298 7.25 9.86 19.59
C HIS A 298 8.65 10.38 19.97
N ASP A 299 9.23 9.91 21.08
CA ASP A 299 10.55 10.34 21.52
C ASP A 299 11.69 9.78 20.64
N LEU A 300 11.54 8.57 20.08
CA LEU A 300 12.47 8.06 19.06
C LEU A 300 12.42 8.95 17.81
N TRP A 301 11.22 9.22 17.30
CA TRP A 301 11.01 10.03 16.12
C TRP A 301 11.58 11.45 16.27
N GLN A 302 11.27 12.13 17.38
CA GLN A 302 11.79 13.47 17.66
C GLN A 302 13.32 13.48 17.71
N ARG A 303 13.93 12.49 18.37
CA ARG A 303 15.40 12.37 18.44
C ARG A 303 16.03 12.11 17.07
N MET A 304 15.40 11.29 16.22
CA MET A 304 15.85 11.03 14.86
C MET A 304 15.90 12.33 14.04
N VAL A 305 14.84 13.14 14.11
CA VAL A 305 14.77 14.42 13.37
C VAL A 305 15.77 15.44 13.93
N GLU A 306 15.81 15.62 15.25
CA GLU A 306 16.72 16.57 15.92
C GLU A 306 18.20 16.24 15.63
N LYS A 307 18.56 14.95 15.71
CA LYS A 307 19.91 14.48 15.35
C LYS A 307 20.23 14.79 13.88
N SER A 308 19.27 14.56 12.97
CA SER A 308 19.44 14.83 11.54
C SER A 308 19.58 16.32 11.23
N ALA A 309 18.94 17.20 12.02
CA ALA A 309 19.01 18.65 11.86
C ALA A 309 20.39 19.23 12.22
N SER A 310 21.10 18.59 13.16
CA SER A 310 22.44 18.99 13.60
C SER A 310 23.55 18.74 12.57
N LEU A 311 23.24 18.03 11.47
CA LEU A 311 24.21 17.64 10.45
C LEU A 311 24.44 18.76 9.44
N THR A 312 25.70 19.12 9.24
CA THR A 312 26.10 20.19 8.32
C THR A 312 26.68 19.68 7.01
N SER A 313 27.29 18.50 6.99
CA SER A 313 27.92 17.90 5.80
C SER A 313 26.92 17.15 4.93
N ASP A 314 27.02 17.30 3.61
CA ASP A 314 26.19 16.55 2.66
C ASP A 314 26.41 15.04 2.76
N GLU A 315 27.62 14.57 3.07
CA GLU A 315 27.91 13.14 3.27
C GLU A 315 27.18 12.57 4.49
N GLU A 316 27.08 13.36 5.56
CA GLU A 316 26.36 12.97 6.78
C GLU A 316 24.86 12.96 6.55
N LYS A 317 24.33 13.99 5.86
CA LYS A 317 22.92 14.04 5.46
C LYS A 317 22.52 12.85 4.60
N LEU A 318 23.38 12.40 3.69
CA LEU A 318 23.15 11.21 2.86
C LEU A 318 23.06 9.89 3.63
N ARG A 319 23.51 9.86 4.89
CA ARG A 319 23.39 8.69 5.79
C ARG A 319 22.37 8.91 6.89
N SER A 320 21.74 10.07 6.93
CA SER A 320 20.81 10.46 7.98
C SER A 320 19.42 9.96 7.69
N GLN A 321 18.80 9.33 8.68
CA GLN A 321 17.48 8.72 8.55
C GLN A 321 16.40 9.70 8.08
N ALA A 322 16.27 10.88 8.68
CA ALA A 322 15.25 11.85 8.28
C ALA A 322 15.44 12.36 6.83
N TRP A 323 16.69 12.64 6.43
CA TRP A 323 17.03 13.09 5.07
C TRP A 323 16.83 11.97 4.04
N CYS A 324 17.21 10.72 4.35
CA CYS A 324 16.97 9.56 3.51
C CYS A 324 15.47 9.27 3.36
N THR A 325 14.70 9.41 4.44
CA THR A 325 13.23 9.27 4.42
C THR A 325 12.60 10.34 3.54
N SER A 326 12.94 11.62 3.71
CA SER A 326 12.44 12.71 2.84
C SER A 326 12.78 12.45 1.37
N ARG A 327 14.02 12.04 1.07
CA ARG A 327 14.44 11.73 -0.30
C ARG A 327 13.63 10.57 -0.90
N ALA A 328 13.39 9.50 -0.14
CA ALA A 328 12.57 8.39 -0.59
C ALA A 328 11.11 8.82 -0.85
N CYS A 329 10.58 9.74 -0.04
CA CYS A 329 9.27 10.35 -0.26
C CYS A 329 9.24 11.14 -1.57
N HIS A 330 10.25 11.98 -1.85
CA HIS A 330 10.38 12.71 -3.11
C HIS A 330 10.53 11.80 -4.33
N ASP A 331 11.30 10.72 -4.20
CA ASP A 331 11.41 9.72 -5.26
C ASP A 331 10.03 9.17 -5.61
N TYR A 332 9.26 8.72 -4.60
CA TYR A 332 7.91 8.18 -4.80
C TYR A 332 6.96 9.19 -5.44
N THR A 333 6.84 10.39 -4.87
CA THR A 333 5.88 11.41 -5.34
C THR A 333 6.17 11.83 -6.78
N ARG A 334 7.47 12.05 -7.09
CA ARG A 334 7.91 12.38 -8.44
C ARG A 334 7.60 11.26 -9.43
N MET A 335 7.90 10.01 -9.09
CA MET A 335 7.66 8.87 -9.99
C MET A 335 6.18 8.69 -10.29
N VAL A 336 5.31 8.80 -9.29
CA VAL A 336 3.85 8.71 -9.48
C VAL A 336 3.35 9.85 -10.38
N ASP A 337 3.78 11.09 -10.18
CA ASP A 337 3.33 12.23 -11.00
C ASP A 337 3.85 12.17 -12.44
N GLU A 338 5.12 11.80 -12.62
CA GLU A 338 5.71 11.59 -13.94
C GLU A 338 5.02 10.45 -14.69
N ASP A 339 4.70 9.36 -14.00
CA ASP A 339 4.00 8.23 -14.58
C ASP A 339 2.55 8.58 -14.92
N TRP A 340 1.83 9.27 -14.03
CA TRP A 340 0.50 9.79 -14.31
C TRP A 340 0.50 10.66 -15.57
N THR A 341 1.48 11.55 -15.72
CA THR A 341 1.59 12.40 -16.91
C THR A 341 1.80 11.58 -18.18
N ARG A 342 2.60 10.52 -18.13
CA ARG A 342 2.83 9.59 -19.26
C ARG A 342 1.54 8.86 -19.66
N ILE A 343 0.73 8.49 -18.69
CA ILE A 343 -0.48 7.66 -18.87
C ILE A 343 -1.71 8.51 -19.17
N ALA A 344 -1.81 9.72 -18.62
CA ALA A 344 -2.94 10.64 -18.84
C ALA A 344 -3.09 11.01 -20.32
N ASP A 345 -1.99 11.07 -21.08
CA ASP A 345 -2.01 11.28 -22.54
C ASP A 345 -2.70 10.13 -23.29
N TRP A 346 -2.76 8.92 -22.72
CA TRP A 346 -3.46 7.78 -23.33
C TRP A 346 -4.99 7.93 -23.31
N TYR A 347 -5.54 8.80 -22.45
CA TYR A 347 -6.99 9.07 -22.35
C TYR A 347 -7.50 10.13 -23.32
N LYS A 348 -6.63 10.69 -24.17
CA LYS A 348 -7.03 11.66 -25.20
C LYS A 348 -6.86 11.08 -26.60
N PRO A 349 -7.76 10.20 -27.06
CA PRO A 349 -7.77 9.80 -28.46
C PRO A 349 -8.13 11.05 -29.29
N ALA A 350 -7.13 11.63 -29.97
CA ALA A 350 -7.18 12.81 -30.85
C ALA A 350 -6.78 14.19 -30.28
N ALA A 351 -6.26 14.33 -29.06
CA ALA A 351 -5.67 15.61 -28.67
C ALA A 351 -4.25 15.75 -29.25
N THR A 352 -4.07 16.65 -30.21
CA THR A 352 -2.73 17.11 -30.58
C THR A 352 -2.09 17.71 -29.32
N PRO A 353 -0.89 17.26 -28.90
CA PRO A 353 -0.25 17.78 -27.70
C PRO A 353 -0.08 19.29 -27.87
N ARG A 354 -0.84 20.08 -27.11
CA ARG A 354 -0.61 21.52 -27.06
C ARG A 354 0.72 21.68 -26.34
N ARG A 355 1.78 21.96 -27.12
CA ARG A 355 3.14 22.31 -26.66
C ARG A 355 3.22 23.45 -25.65
N ASN A 356 2.09 24.07 -25.30
CA ASN A 356 2.03 25.05 -24.23
C ASN A 356 1.95 24.31 -22.89
N ARG A 357 3.12 23.96 -22.35
CA ARG A 357 3.31 23.72 -20.91
C ARG A 357 2.55 24.80 -20.16
N VAL A 358 1.60 24.39 -19.33
CA VAL A 358 0.98 25.30 -18.37
C VAL A 358 2.05 25.60 -17.33
N ASP A 359 2.68 26.77 -17.47
CA ASP A 359 3.66 27.30 -16.53
C ASP A 359 2.90 28.00 -15.39
N GLY A 360 2.97 27.44 -14.18
CA GLY A 360 2.35 28.01 -12.99
C GLY A 360 2.80 29.45 -12.73
N ALA A 361 4.07 29.78 -13.02
CA ALA A 361 4.59 31.14 -12.88
C ALA A 361 3.98 32.11 -13.90
N ARG A 362 3.53 31.61 -15.07
CA ARG A 362 2.82 32.40 -16.09
C ARG A 362 1.36 32.61 -15.71
N LEU A 363 0.70 31.60 -15.14
CA LEU A 363 -0.67 31.73 -14.63
C LEU A 363 -0.74 32.68 -13.44
N TYR A 364 0.21 32.59 -12.51
CA TYR A 364 0.32 33.49 -11.36
C TYR A 364 0.59 34.94 -11.78
N ARG A 365 1.49 35.16 -12.75
CA ARG A 365 1.70 36.49 -13.36
C ARG A 365 0.47 37.04 -14.07
N LYS A 366 -0.35 36.17 -14.70
CA LYS A 366 -1.61 36.57 -15.34
C LYS A 366 -2.67 36.95 -14.30
N TRP A 367 -2.68 36.29 -13.14
CA TRP A 367 -3.58 36.61 -12.03
C TRP A 367 -3.20 37.92 -11.33
N LEU A 368 -1.90 38.21 -11.20
CA LEU A 368 -1.40 39.48 -10.65
C LEU A 368 -1.55 40.68 -11.60
N ALA A 369 -1.87 40.45 -12.88
CA ALA A 369 -2.08 41.55 -13.82
C ALA A 369 -3.45 42.20 -13.55
N PRO A 370 -3.52 43.54 -13.38
CA PRO A 370 -4.80 44.22 -13.22
C PRO A 370 -5.67 44.00 -14.48
N PRO A 371 -7.01 43.91 -14.33
CA PRO A 371 -7.90 43.65 -15.45
C PRO A 371 -7.69 44.70 -16.55
N CYS A 372 -7.31 44.24 -17.75
CA CYS A 372 -7.28 45.09 -18.93
C CYS A 372 -8.70 45.65 -19.15
N ALA A 373 -8.82 46.97 -19.06
CA ALA A 373 -10.02 47.69 -19.44
C ALA A 373 -10.20 47.57 -20.96
N HIS A 374 -10.93 46.55 -21.43
CA HIS A 374 -11.63 46.56 -22.71
C HIS A 374 -12.64 45.41 -22.73
N ASP A 375 -13.87 45.74 -22.34
CA ASP A 375 -15.11 45.28 -22.98
C ASP A 375 -16.23 46.20 -22.47
N ALA A 376 -16.38 47.33 -23.16
CA ALA A 376 -17.53 48.23 -23.11
C ALA A 376 -17.99 48.47 -24.55
#